data_AF-A0AAU2CGR6-F1
#
_entry.id   AF-A0AAU2CGR6-F1
#
_cell.length_a   1.000
_cell.length_b   1.000
_cell.length_c   1.000
_cell.angle_alpha   90.00
_cell.angle_beta   90.00
_cell.angle_gamma   90.00
#
_symmetry.space_group_name_H-M   'P 1'
#
loop_
_entity.id
_entity.type
_entity.pdbx_description
1 polymer ?
#
loop_
_entity_poly.entity_id
_entity_poly.type
_entity_poly.pdbx_seq_one_letter_code
_entity_poly.pdbx_strand_id
1 'polypeptide(L)'
;MTRIRPRRRLGAPVLLALLVLTAGCADPSSDPRAAGSAASSPAASAKGFCPPPEDTLASPSPCISYGWDQRVAENHAYREAQPITAGQRQEAQPRATALAAALQELAAEGTTLDGLRTAAAEALGLQARQIEVQGDFLVPLHDMLVGGGEGRVCVNGTVDSSGHATAEVVGRTVEGTCLPGRGGH
;
A
#
# COMPACT_ATOMS: atom_id res chain seq x y z
N MET A 1 -9.53 57.90 5.88
CA MET A 1 -8.96 58.37 4.60
C MET A 1 -8.36 57.19 3.85
N THR A 2 -9.08 56.75 2.84
CA THR A 2 -8.82 55.62 1.94
C THR A 2 -7.61 55.91 1.05
N ARG A 3 -6.60 55.03 1.03
CA ARG A 3 -5.57 55.04 -0.02
C ARG A 3 -5.72 53.84 -0.93
N ILE A 4 -6.11 54.17 -2.15
CA ILE A 4 -6.34 53.32 -3.30
C ILE A 4 -4.99 52.77 -3.82
N ARG A 5 -4.88 51.46 -4.00
CA ARG A 5 -3.87 50.84 -4.89
C ARG A 5 -4.44 50.72 -6.30
N PRO A 6 -3.65 51.01 -7.35
CA PRO A 6 -3.89 50.43 -8.66
C PRO A 6 -2.79 49.46 -9.11
N ARG A 7 -3.26 48.52 -9.95
CA ARG A 7 -2.70 47.27 -10.46
C ARG A 7 -1.57 47.39 -11.49
N ARG A 8 -0.71 46.35 -11.47
CA ARG A 8 -0.13 45.55 -12.57
C ARG A 8 -0.01 46.15 -13.99
N ARG A 9 1.20 46.05 -14.55
CA ARG A 9 1.50 45.67 -15.96
C ARG A 9 2.80 44.83 -15.92
N LEU A 10 2.82 43.52 -16.18
CA LEU A 10 2.87 42.83 -17.49
C LEU A 10 3.90 43.43 -18.46
N GLY A 11 5.03 42.73 -18.58
CA GLY A 11 6.10 42.88 -19.58
C GLY A 11 7.29 42.05 -19.10
N ALA A 12 8.03 41.28 -19.89
CA ALA A 12 7.95 40.82 -21.27
C ALA A 12 8.83 39.55 -21.33
N PRO A 13 8.63 38.62 -22.28
CA PRO A 13 9.42 37.39 -22.37
C PRO A 13 10.74 37.66 -23.10
N VAL A 14 11.87 37.21 -22.52
CA VAL A 14 13.19 37.17 -23.16
C VAL A 14 13.72 35.75 -22.92
N LEU A 15 13.48 34.80 -23.82
CA LEU A 15 14.35 34.42 -24.93
C LEU A 15 15.83 34.18 -24.53
N LEU A 16 16.17 32.88 -24.54
CA LEU A 16 17.41 32.32 -25.10
C LEU A 16 18.70 32.42 -24.25
N ALA A 17 19.03 31.31 -23.57
CA ALA A 17 20.40 30.83 -23.44
C ALA A 17 20.40 29.30 -23.26
N LEU A 18 20.28 28.58 -24.38
CA LEU A 18 20.74 27.20 -24.49
C LEU A 18 22.28 27.23 -24.37
N LEU A 19 22.82 26.74 -23.26
CA LEU A 19 24.20 26.27 -23.19
C LEU A 19 24.15 24.77 -22.95
N VAL A 20 24.35 24.07 -24.06
CA VAL A 20 24.52 22.64 -24.17
C VAL A 20 25.84 22.28 -23.47
N LEU A 21 25.77 21.75 -22.25
CA LEU A 21 26.86 20.95 -21.69
C LEU A 21 26.68 19.53 -22.21
N THR A 22 27.31 19.27 -23.33
CA THR A 22 27.48 17.96 -23.94
C THR A 22 28.21 17.03 -22.98
N ALA A 23 27.57 15.89 -22.67
CA ALA A 23 28.17 14.57 -22.54
C ALA A 23 29.48 14.47 -21.72
N GLY A 24 29.33 14.33 -20.40
CA GLY A 24 30.19 13.45 -19.63
C GLY A 24 29.56 12.05 -19.56
N CYS A 25 29.45 11.34 -20.70
CA CYS A 25 29.23 9.90 -20.64
C CYS A 25 30.50 9.29 -20.05
N ALA A 26 30.43 8.86 -18.80
CA ALA A 26 31.43 7.95 -18.28
C ALA A 26 31.49 6.76 -19.24
N ASP A 27 32.65 6.55 -19.84
CA ASP A 27 32.90 5.44 -20.74
C ASP A 27 32.61 4.16 -19.95
N PRO A 28 31.60 3.35 -20.32
CA PRO A 28 31.22 2.19 -19.53
C PRO A 28 32.40 1.23 -19.35
N SER A 29 33.41 1.27 -20.22
CA SER A 29 34.66 0.52 -20.08
C SER A 29 35.47 0.82 -18.81
N SER A 30 35.21 1.95 -18.14
CA SER A 30 35.83 2.34 -16.87
C SER A 30 35.04 1.90 -15.62
N ASP A 31 33.85 1.32 -15.79
CA ASP A 31 33.15 0.61 -14.73
C ASP A 31 33.71 -0.83 -14.64
N PRO A 32 34.31 -1.24 -13.50
CA PRO A 32 34.76 -2.62 -13.32
C PRO A 32 33.63 -3.66 -13.40
N ARG A 33 32.35 -3.25 -13.42
CA ARG A 33 31.20 -4.11 -13.72
C ARG A 33 30.96 -4.34 -15.21
N ALA A 34 31.53 -3.49 -16.08
CA ALA A 34 31.37 -3.59 -17.53
C ALA A 34 32.47 -4.42 -18.22
N ALA A 35 33.46 -4.92 -17.45
CA ALA A 35 34.44 -5.90 -17.92
C ALA A 35 33.77 -7.29 -18.07
N GLY A 36 32.82 -7.36 -19.00
CA GLY A 36 31.96 -8.51 -19.24
C GLY A 36 31.42 -8.48 -20.67
N SER A 37 32.33 -8.72 -21.61
CA SER A 37 32.07 -9.13 -23.00
C SER A 37 31.59 -8.07 -24.00
N ALA A 38 32.33 -8.05 -25.11
CA ALA A 38 32.15 -7.23 -26.29
C ALA A 38 30.79 -7.44 -26.99
N ALA A 39 30.42 -6.41 -27.75
CA ALA A 39 29.20 -6.28 -28.51
C ALA A 39 28.80 -7.52 -29.35
N SER A 40 27.55 -7.92 -29.19
CA SER A 40 26.72 -8.58 -30.20
C SER A 40 25.26 -8.22 -29.90
N SER A 41 24.56 -7.54 -30.82
CA SER A 41 23.11 -7.28 -30.76
C SER A 41 22.36 -8.25 -31.68
N PRO A 42 21.02 -8.46 -31.55
CA PRO A 42 20.12 -8.30 -30.40
C PRO A 42 19.32 -9.59 -30.08
N ALA A 43 18.46 -9.55 -29.05
CA ALA A 43 17.42 -10.55 -28.74
C ALA A 43 17.84 -11.85 -27.99
N ALA A 44 18.57 -11.70 -26.88
CA ALA A 44 18.31 -12.60 -25.75
C ALA A 44 17.37 -11.86 -24.81
N SER A 45 16.07 -12.14 -24.92
CA SER A 45 15.07 -11.72 -23.93
C SER A 45 15.63 -11.99 -22.54
N ALA A 46 15.79 -10.94 -21.74
CA ALA A 46 16.24 -11.05 -20.37
C ALA A 46 15.46 -12.19 -19.71
N LYS A 47 16.17 -13.23 -19.25
CA LYS A 47 15.52 -14.33 -18.55
C LYS A 47 15.14 -13.79 -17.18
N GLY A 48 13.86 -13.51 -16.98
CA GLY A 48 13.31 -13.17 -15.68
C GLY A 48 13.80 -14.21 -14.67
N PHE A 49 14.41 -13.74 -13.59
CA PHE A 49 14.85 -14.61 -12.50
C PHE A 49 13.60 -15.07 -11.75
N CYS A 50 13.28 -16.36 -11.86
CA CYS A 50 12.16 -17.00 -11.17
C CYS A 50 12.72 -17.87 -10.04
N PRO A 51 12.16 -17.81 -8.81
CA PRO A 51 12.56 -18.72 -7.75
C PRO A 51 12.33 -20.20 -8.15
N PRO A 52 13.15 -21.13 -7.65
CA PRO A 52 13.00 -22.55 -7.94
C PRO A 52 11.62 -23.07 -7.48
N PRO A 53 11.08 -24.12 -8.12
CA PRO A 53 9.71 -24.65 -7.95
C PRO A 53 9.39 -25.21 -6.55
N GLU A 54 10.29 -25.06 -5.58
CA GLU A 54 10.15 -25.55 -4.21
C GLU A 54 9.40 -24.53 -3.31
N ASP A 55 9.07 -23.35 -3.83
CA ASP A 55 8.21 -22.41 -3.14
C ASP A 55 6.75 -22.90 -3.17
N THR A 56 6.30 -23.47 -2.05
CA THR A 56 5.00 -24.18 -1.95
C THR A 56 3.80 -23.23 -1.78
N LEU A 57 4.03 -21.93 -1.71
CA LEU A 57 2.98 -20.92 -1.73
C LEU A 57 2.61 -20.62 -3.18
N ALA A 58 1.32 -20.72 -3.51
CA ALA A 58 0.82 -20.31 -4.83
C ALA A 58 1.03 -18.80 -5.01
N SER A 59 2.15 -18.43 -5.63
CA SER A 59 2.47 -17.05 -5.98
C SER A 59 1.63 -16.60 -7.18
N PRO A 60 0.95 -15.43 -7.11
CA PRO A 60 0.25 -14.84 -8.25
C PRO A 60 1.12 -14.68 -9.49
N SER A 61 2.43 -14.52 -9.32
CA SER A 61 3.39 -14.58 -10.43
C SER A 61 4.60 -15.44 -10.06
N PRO A 62 4.88 -16.52 -10.83
CA PRO A 62 6.05 -17.36 -10.59
C PRO A 62 7.36 -16.71 -11.10
N CYS A 63 7.25 -15.61 -11.88
CA CYS A 63 8.35 -14.96 -12.60
C CYS A 63 8.09 -13.45 -12.74
N ILE A 64 9.16 -12.67 -12.99
CA ILE A 64 9.02 -11.24 -13.33
C ILE A 64 8.38 -11.08 -14.72
N SER A 65 7.25 -10.37 -14.77
CA SER A 65 6.54 -10.05 -16.01
C SER A 65 7.03 -8.75 -16.65
N TYR A 66 7.14 -8.73 -17.98
CA TYR A 66 7.61 -7.58 -18.76
C TYR A 66 6.49 -6.64 -19.23
N GLY A 67 5.26 -7.14 -19.37
CA GLY A 67 4.10 -6.32 -19.78
C GLY A 67 3.56 -5.47 -18.64
N TRP A 68 3.29 -4.18 -18.91
CA TRP A 68 2.76 -3.25 -17.90
C TRP A 68 1.43 -3.73 -17.30
N ASP A 69 0.44 -4.04 -18.14
CA ASP A 69 -0.88 -4.47 -17.67
C ASP A 69 -0.82 -5.75 -16.86
N GLN A 70 0.07 -6.67 -17.25
CA GLN A 70 0.31 -7.91 -16.51
C GLN A 70 0.90 -7.63 -15.12
N ARG A 71 1.88 -6.73 -15.00
CA ARG A 71 2.45 -6.34 -13.71
C ARG A 71 1.43 -5.67 -12.80
N VAL A 72 0.54 -4.85 -13.36
CA VAL A 72 -0.56 -4.22 -12.62
C VAL A 72 -1.52 -5.29 -12.11
N ALA A 73 -1.97 -6.20 -12.98
CA ALA A 73 -2.85 -7.31 -12.61
C ALA A 73 -2.23 -8.21 -11.52
N GLU A 74 -0.95 -8.55 -11.65
CA GLU A 74 -0.22 -9.33 -10.65
C GLU A 74 -0.14 -8.59 -9.32
N ASN A 75 0.18 -7.28 -9.31
CA ASN A 75 0.18 -6.49 -8.09
C ASN A 75 -1.20 -6.44 -7.40
N HIS A 76 -2.28 -6.32 -8.18
CA HIS A 76 -3.63 -6.41 -7.63
C HIS A 76 -3.89 -7.78 -7.00
N ALA A 77 -3.48 -8.87 -7.65
CA ALA A 77 -3.67 -10.23 -7.15
C ALA A 77 -2.95 -10.48 -5.81
N TYR A 78 -1.78 -9.87 -5.56
CA TYR A 78 -1.11 -9.96 -4.25
C TYR A 78 -1.90 -9.29 -3.11
N ARG A 79 -2.73 -8.29 -3.44
CA ARG A 79 -3.55 -7.52 -2.50
C ARG A 79 -4.91 -8.17 -2.23
N GLU A 80 -5.29 -9.19 -3.01
CA GLU A 80 -6.55 -9.90 -2.83
C GLU A 80 -6.51 -10.75 -1.55
N ALA A 81 -7.62 -10.71 -0.81
CA ALA A 81 -7.80 -11.54 0.36
C ALA A 81 -7.91 -13.01 -0.05
N GLN A 82 -7.15 -13.88 0.61
CA GLN A 82 -7.25 -15.31 0.41
C GLN A 82 -8.61 -15.83 0.90
N PRO A 83 -9.15 -16.89 0.28
CA PRO A 83 -10.41 -17.46 0.71
C PRO A 83 -10.29 -18.09 2.12
N ILE A 84 -11.34 -17.90 2.91
CA ILE A 84 -11.55 -18.55 4.22
C ILE A 84 -12.82 -19.39 4.18
N THR A 85 -12.90 -20.40 5.05
CA THR A 85 -14.08 -21.25 5.15
C THR A 85 -15.24 -20.50 5.82
N ALA A 86 -16.47 -20.99 5.63
CA ALA A 86 -17.63 -20.46 6.33
C ALA A 86 -17.52 -20.63 7.85
N GLY A 87 -16.92 -21.73 8.33
CA GLY A 87 -16.67 -21.96 9.75
C GLY A 87 -15.71 -20.92 10.34
N GLN A 88 -14.59 -20.67 9.67
CA GLN A 88 -13.64 -19.61 10.06
C GLN A 88 -14.29 -18.24 10.13
N ARG A 89 -15.15 -17.92 9.15
CA ARG A 89 -15.92 -16.68 9.12
C ARG A 89 -16.85 -16.57 10.32
N GLN A 90 -17.61 -17.63 10.60
CA GLN A 90 -18.58 -17.66 11.69
C GLN A 90 -17.91 -17.57 13.06
N GLU A 91 -16.78 -18.26 13.26
CA GLU A 91 -16.00 -18.24 14.50
C GLU A 91 -15.43 -16.86 14.82
N ALA A 92 -14.97 -16.12 13.81
CA ALA A 92 -14.42 -14.77 13.99
C ALA A 92 -15.47 -13.66 13.98
N GLN A 93 -16.73 -13.95 13.62
CA GLN A 93 -17.79 -12.94 13.52
C GLN A 93 -18.03 -12.15 14.82
N PRO A 94 -17.98 -12.74 16.03
CA PRO A 94 -18.12 -11.96 17.27
C PRO A 94 -17.02 -10.91 17.44
N ARG A 95 -15.79 -11.21 16.99
CA ARG A 95 -14.66 -10.27 17.02
C ARG A 95 -14.88 -9.12 16.03
N ALA A 96 -15.47 -9.39 14.86
CA ALA A 96 -15.89 -8.33 13.94
C ALA A 96 -16.93 -7.40 14.57
N THR A 97 -17.97 -7.96 15.20
CA THR A 97 -18.97 -7.15 15.91
C THR A 97 -18.34 -6.29 17.01
N ALA A 98 -17.42 -6.86 17.80
CA ALA A 98 -16.71 -6.13 18.85
C ALA A 98 -15.84 -5.00 18.28
N LEU A 99 -15.10 -5.26 17.19
CA LEU A 99 -14.27 -4.24 16.53
C LEU A 99 -15.12 -3.09 15.98
N ALA A 100 -16.23 -3.40 15.30
CA ALA A 100 -17.13 -2.37 14.77
C ALA A 100 -17.66 -1.47 15.90
N ALA A 101 -18.05 -2.05 17.04
CA ALA A 101 -18.51 -1.29 18.20
C ALA A 101 -17.42 -0.38 18.77
N ALA A 102 -16.20 -0.91 18.98
CA ALA A 102 -15.07 -0.12 19.50
C ALA A 102 -14.70 1.03 18.54
N LEU A 103 -14.69 0.79 17.24
CA LEU A 103 -14.43 1.82 16.25
C LEU A 103 -15.54 2.88 16.21
N GLN A 104 -16.81 2.48 16.41
CA GLN A 104 -17.93 3.41 16.42
C GLN A 104 -17.86 4.40 17.59
N GLU A 105 -17.41 3.94 18.76
CA GLU A 105 -17.17 4.78 19.95
C GLU A 105 -16.03 5.78 19.68
N LEU A 106 -14.89 5.29 19.18
CA LEU A 106 -13.73 6.13 18.86
C LEU A 106 -13.99 7.12 17.72
N ALA A 107 -14.88 6.80 16.79
CA ALA A 107 -15.29 7.72 15.72
C ALA A 107 -15.98 8.97 16.27
N ALA A 108 -16.76 8.83 17.34
CA ALA A 108 -17.45 9.95 17.99
C ALA A 108 -16.53 10.79 18.89
N GLU A 109 -15.64 10.13 19.64
CA GLU A 109 -14.83 10.79 20.67
C GLU A 109 -13.46 11.26 20.17
N GLY A 110 -12.96 10.64 19.10
CA GLY A 110 -11.58 10.79 18.65
C GLY A 110 -10.59 10.00 19.51
N THR A 111 -9.41 9.71 18.96
CA THR A 111 -8.37 8.98 19.69
C THR A 111 -6.99 9.22 19.10
N THR A 112 -5.95 8.75 19.79
CA THR A 112 -4.59 8.67 19.25
C THR A 112 -4.41 7.36 18.49
N LEU A 113 -3.37 7.26 17.66
CA LEU A 113 -3.04 6.01 16.97
C LEU A 113 -2.79 4.85 17.95
N ASP A 114 -2.13 5.11 19.08
CA ASP A 114 -1.90 4.07 20.09
C ASP A 114 -3.18 3.69 20.83
N GLY A 115 -4.08 4.66 21.07
CA GLY A 115 -5.42 4.40 21.60
C GLY A 115 -6.24 3.52 20.65
N LEU A 116 -6.24 3.84 19.36
CA LEU A 116 -6.90 3.05 18.31
C LEU A 116 -6.37 1.61 18.27
N ARG A 117 -5.04 1.43 18.27
CA ARG A 117 -4.44 0.10 18.28
C ARG A 117 -4.78 -0.69 19.54
N THR A 118 -4.81 -0.02 20.69
CA THR A 118 -5.13 -0.67 21.97
C THR A 118 -6.58 -1.15 21.98
N ALA A 119 -7.53 -0.28 21.63
CA ALA A 119 -8.95 -0.63 21.60
C ALA A 119 -9.25 -1.74 20.57
N ALA A 120 -8.67 -1.65 19.37
CA ALA A 120 -8.82 -2.69 18.36
C ALA A 120 -8.21 -4.02 18.80
N ALA A 121 -7.05 -3.99 19.46
CA ALA A 121 -6.42 -5.18 20.00
C ALA A 121 -7.27 -5.86 21.09
N GLU A 122 -7.86 -5.08 21.98
CA GLU A 122 -8.79 -5.59 23.00
C GLU A 122 -10.02 -6.24 22.36
N ALA A 123 -10.66 -5.57 21.39
CA ALA A 123 -11.82 -6.10 20.68
C ALA A 123 -11.53 -7.41 19.93
N LEU A 124 -10.30 -7.59 19.46
CA LEU A 124 -9.89 -8.78 18.70
C LEU A 124 -9.22 -9.86 19.56
N GLY A 125 -8.91 -9.58 20.83
CA GLY A 125 -8.14 -10.47 21.69
C GLY A 125 -6.68 -10.63 21.25
N LEU A 126 -6.07 -9.56 20.73
CA LEU A 126 -4.71 -9.51 20.18
C LEU A 126 -3.82 -8.56 20.99
N GLN A 127 -2.55 -8.47 20.59
CA GLN A 127 -1.63 -7.45 21.11
C GLN A 127 -1.63 -6.24 20.17
N ALA A 128 -1.50 -5.03 20.71
CA ALA A 128 -1.54 -3.78 19.92
C ALA A 128 -0.56 -3.75 18.72
N ARG A 129 0.61 -4.41 18.83
CA ARG A 129 1.58 -4.51 17.72
C ARG A 129 1.11 -5.37 16.55
N GLN A 130 0.07 -6.18 16.74
CA GLN A 130 -0.53 -7.02 15.69
C GLN A 130 -1.64 -6.29 14.94
N ILE A 131 -1.92 -5.03 15.29
CA ILE A 131 -2.95 -4.21 14.66
C ILE A 131 -2.33 -3.34 13.57
N GLU A 132 -2.76 -3.60 12.35
CA GLU A 132 -2.48 -2.80 11.17
C GLU A 132 -3.47 -1.64 11.09
N VAL A 133 -2.98 -0.46 10.72
CA VAL A 133 -3.81 0.74 10.61
C VAL A 133 -3.45 1.49 9.33
N GLN A 134 -4.45 1.88 8.55
CA GLN A 134 -4.32 2.72 7.37
C GLN A 134 -5.38 3.82 7.35
N GLY A 135 -5.09 4.93 6.67
CA GLY A 135 -5.98 6.09 6.60
C GLY A 135 -5.36 7.37 7.16
N ASP A 136 -6.15 8.43 7.15
CA ASP A 136 -5.77 9.75 7.64
C ASP A 136 -6.17 9.91 9.10
N PHE A 137 -5.17 10.11 9.96
CA PHE A 137 -5.37 10.33 11.38
C PHE A 137 -5.85 11.75 11.65
N LEU A 138 -7.12 11.99 11.38
CA LEU A 138 -7.81 13.21 11.79
C LEU A 138 -8.68 12.91 13.02
N VAL A 139 -8.87 13.94 13.84
CA VAL A 139 -9.89 13.93 14.90
C VAL A 139 -11.01 14.82 14.41
N PRO A 140 -12.25 14.31 14.27
CA PRO A 140 -12.73 12.93 14.51
C PRO A 140 -12.20 11.87 13.53
N LEU A 141 -12.24 10.60 13.95
CA LEU A 141 -11.70 9.45 13.20
C LEU A 141 -12.53 9.21 11.93
N HIS A 142 -11.92 9.40 10.75
CA HIS A 142 -12.57 9.23 9.46
C HIS A 142 -11.63 8.59 8.45
N ASP A 143 -12.20 7.91 7.46
CA ASP A 143 -11.47 7.29 6.35
C ASP A 143 -10.33 6.36 6.83
N MET A 144 -10.65 5.54 7.83
CA MET A 144 -9.73 4.64 8.50
C MET A 144 -10.00 3.17 8.17
N LEU A 145 -8.92 2.41 8.06
CA LEU A 145 -8.91 0.96 7.98
C LEU A 145 -8.08 0.41 9.15
N VAL A 146 -8.61 -0.60 9.83
CA VAL A 146 -7.97 -1.27 10.96
C VAL A 146 -8.05 -2.77 10.72
N GLY A 147 -6.93 -3.48 10.80
CA GLY A 147 -6.89 -4.92 10.53
C GLY A 147 -6.11 -5.67 11.59
N GLY A 148 -6.59 -6.84 11.98
CA GLY A 148 -5.90 -7.73 12.90
C GLY A 148 -6.42 -9.15 12.79
N GLY A 149 -5.60 -10.15 13.09
CA GLY A 149 -6.02 -11.54 12.98
C GLY A 149 -4.93 -12.56 13.30
N GLU A 150 -5.29 -13.83 13.21
CA GLU A 150 -4.44 -14.99 13.50
C GLU A 150 -4.56 -16.04 12.40
N GLY A 151 -3.47 -16.77 12.14
CA GLY A 151 -3.45 -17.76 11.07
C GLY A 151 -3.82 -17.14 9.72
N ARG A 152 -4.85 -17.66 9.04
CA ARG A 152 -5.35 -17.11 7.76
C ARG A 152 -6.49 -16.10 7.91
N VAL A 153 -7.05 -15.94 9.10
CA VAL A 153 -8.28 -15.17 9.33
C VAL A 153 -7.90 -13.78 9.83
N CYS A 154 -8.49 -12.76 9.21
CA CYS A 154 -8.40 -11.38 9.58
C CYS A 154 -9.78 -10.83 9.88
N VAL A 155 -9.82 -9.84 10.76
CA VAL A 155 -10.97 -8.99 11.02
C VAL A 155 -10.56 -7.57 10.67
N ASN A 156 -11.24 -7.01 9.67
CA ASN A 156 -10.96 -5.69 9.15
C ASN A 156 -12.12 -4.76 9.49
N GLY A 157 -11.82 -3.71 10.24
CA GLY A 157 -12.72 -2.61 10.55
C GLY A 157 -12.49 -1.43 9.62
N THR A 158 -13.56 -0.73 9.30
CA THR A 158 -13.53 0.51 8.51
C THR A 158 -14.31 1.58 9.25
N VAL A 159 -13.84 2.83 9.18
CA VAL A 159 -14.61 4.01 9.59
C VAL A 159 -14.69 4.94 8.39
N ASP A 160 -15.90 5.18 7.91
CA ASP A 160 -16.10 6.00 6.73
C ASP A 160 -16.00 7.51 7.02
N SER A 161 -16.04 8.32 5.96
CA SER A 161 -16.07 9.78 6.03
C SER A 161 -17.22 10.37 6.85
N SER A 162 -18.28 9.61 7.14
CA SER A 162 -19.40 10.03 8.01
C SER A 162 -19.21 9.62 9.47
N GLY A 163 -18.16 8.85 9.78
CA GLY A 163 -17.88 8.32 11.12
C GLY A 163 -18.65 7.04 11.42
N HIS A 164 -19.22 6.38 10.41
CA HIS A 164 -19.86 5.09 10.58
C HIS A 164 -18.81 3.99 10.56
N ALA A 165 -18.82 3.14 11.59
CA ALA A 165 -17.89 2.04 11.72
C ALA A 165 -18.54 0.70 11.34
N THR A 166 -17.85 -0.08 10.51
CA THR A 166 -18.21 -1.46 10.19
C THR A 166 -17.01 -2.37 10.34
N ALA A 167 -17.23 -3.68 10.43
CA ALA A 167 -16.14 -4.64 10.38
C ALA A 167 -16.57 -5.94 9.71
N GLU A 168 -15.63 -6.59 9.05
CA GLU A 168 -15.83 -7.83 8.31
C GLU A 168 -14.73 -8.84 8.61
N VAL A 169 -15.05 -10.12 8.44
CA VAL A 169 -14.08 -11.21 8.51
C VAL A 169 -13.62 -11.53 7.10
N VAL A 170 -12.31 -11.47 6.86
CA VAL A 170 -11.68 -11.75 5.57
C VAL A 170 -10.47 -12.66 5.76
N GLY A 171 -9.92 -13.19 4.67
CA GLY A 171 -8.61 -13.83 4.75
C GLY A 171 -7.48 -12.82 4.70
N ARG A 172 -6.27 -13.26 5.07
CA ARG A 172 -5.04 -12.52 4.80
C ARG A 172 -4.83 -12.32 3.31
N THR A 173 -4.14 -11.24 2.96
CA THR A 173 -3.59 -11.06 1.62
C THR A 173 -2.57 -12.16 1.30
N VAL A 174 -2.19 -12.30 0.04
CA VAL A 174 -1.09 -13.20 -0.36
C VAL A 174 0.22 -12.79 0.33
N GLU A 175 0.40 -11.49 0.60
CA GLU A 175 1.54 -10.94 1.34
C GLU A 175 1.51 -11.24 2.85
N GLY A 176 0.43 -11.86 3.34
CA GLY A 176 0.27 -12.24 4.74
C GLY A 176 -0.23 -11.12 5.66
N THR A 177 -0.60 -9.96 5.13
CA THR A 177 -1.17 -8.84 5.88
C THR A 177 -2.69 -8.97 6.03
N CYS A 178 -3.28 -8.29 7.00
CA CYS A 178 -4.74 -8.19 7.10
C CYS A 178 -5.32 -7.06 6.25
N LEU A 179 -4.59 -5.95 6.10
CA LEU A 179 -4.97 -4.86 5.21
C LEU A 179 -4.20 -4.96 3.89
N PRO A 180 -4.81 -4.61 2.75
CA PRO A 180 -4.11 -4.57 1.47
C PRO A 180 -2.97 -3.57 1.50
N GLY A 181 -1.85 -3.89 0.85
CA GLY A 181 -0.74 -2.94 0.68
C GLY A 181 -1.21 -1.64 0.02
N ARG A 182 -0.62 -0.49 0.38
CA ARG A 182 -1.05 0.83 -0.12
C ARG A 182 -0.74 1.07 -1.61
N GLY A 183 0.15 0.26 -2.20
CA GLY A 183 0.71 0.49 -3.53
C GLY A 183 1.75 1.62 -3.50
N GLY A 184 2.77 1.54 -4.37
CA GLY A 184 3.76 2.60 -4.56
C GLY A 184 3.40 3.47 -5.77
N HIS A 185 3.56 4.78 -5.64
CA HIS A 185 3.47 5.75 -6.73
C HIS A 185 4.87 6.27 -7.08
#